data_AF-A0AAU5CYM9-F1
#
_entry.id   AF-A0AAU5CYM9-F1
#
_cell.length_a   1.000
_cell.length_b   1.000
_cell.length_c   1.000
_cell.angle_alpha   90.00
_cell.angle_beta   90.00
_cell.angle_gamma   90.00
#
_symmetry.space_group_name_H-M   'P 1'
#
loop_
_entity.id
_entity.type
_entity.pdbx_description
1 polymer ?
#
loop_
_entity_poly.entity_id
_entity_poly.type
_entity_poly.pdbx_seq_one_letter_code
_entity_poly.pdbx_strand_id
1 'polypeptide(L)'
;MTANSEAVVGQVRELPGFRGVYYLIDRASGTAVSLTLWEDEQAMRASEDHAARIREESARREGQQIVSVEHFEVGFSHLEP
;
A
#
# COMPACT_ATOMS: atom_id res chain seq x y z
N MET A 1 -14.65 9.61 5.30
CA MET A 1 -13.97 8.41 4.80
C MET A 1 -12.77 8.16 5.69
N THR A 2 -12.99 7.48 6.81
CA THR A 2 -11.90 6.98 7.64
C THR A 2 -11.69 5.57 7.12
N ALA A 3 -10.74 5.39 6.19
CA ALA A 3 -10.22 4.06 5.94
C ALA A 3 -9.86 3.51 7.32
N ASN A 4 -10.37 2.33 7.68
CA ASN A 4 -9.93 1.66 8.90
C ASN A 4 -8.50 1.19 8.63
N SER A 5 -7.55 2.13 8.74
CA SER A 5 -6.14 1.98 8.40
C SER A 5 -5.56 0.74 9.07
N GLU A 6 -6.02 0.42 10.27
CA GLU A 6 -5.61 -0.73 11.04
C GLU A 6 -5.95 -2.08 10.36
N ALA A 7 -7.09 -2.18 9.67
CA ALA A 7 -7.50 -3.40 8.98
C ALA A 7 -6.68 -3.66 7.70
N VAL A 8 -6.34 -2.61 6.94
CA VAL A 8 -5.54 -2.72 5.71
C VAL A 8 -4.07 -2.92 6.04
N VAL A 9 -3.54 -2.15 7.00
CA VAL A 9 -2.16 -2.29 7.50
C VAL A 9 -1.95 -3.66 8.13
N GLY A 10 -2.94 -4.18 8.85
CA GLY A 10 -2.84 -5.51 9.48
C GLY A 10 -2.60 -6.64 8.49
N GLN A 11 -3.25 -6.62 7.31
CA GLN A 11 -3.13 -7.69 6.32
C GLN A 11 -1.77 -7.67 5.60
N VAL A 12 -1.23 -6.48 5.31
CA VAL A 12 0.05 -6.34 4.61
C VAL A 12 1.25 -6.53 5.56
N ARG A 13 1.10 -6.24 6.85
CA ARG A 13 2.18 -6.31 7.85
C ARG A 13 2.72 -7.71 8.08
N GLU A 14 1.89 -8.73 7.89
CA GLU A 14 2.27 -10.14 8.06
C GLU A 14 3.04 -10.70 6.85
N LEU A 15 3.18 -9.93 5.76
CA LEU A 15 3.88 -10.39 4.56
C LEU A 15 5.40 -10.30 4.75
N PRO A 16 6.16 -11.36 4.40
CA PRO A 16 7.62 -11.36 4.51
C PRO A 16 8.26 -10.16 3.80
N GLY A 17 9.19 -9.50 4.50
CA GLY A 17 9.93 -8.35 3.98
C GLY A 17 9.15 -7.03 3.97
N PHE A 18 7.92 -6.96 4.47
CA PHE A 18 7.20 -5.68 4.62
C PHE A 18 7.92 -4.76 5.62
N ARG A 19 8.15 -3.49 5.22
CA ARG A 19 8.86 -2.48 6.03
C ARG A 19 8.00 -1.31 6.48
N GLY A 20 6.86 -1.07 5.82
CA GLY A 20 5.98 0.03 6.19
C GLY A 20 5.02 0.42 5.07
N VAL A 21 4.09 1.32 5.39
CA VAL A 21 3.14 1.83 4.42
C VAL A 21 2.80 3.29 4.70
N TYR A 22 2.68 4.08 3.63
CA TYR A 22 2.04 5.38 3.62
C TYR A 22 0.70 5.28 2.89
N TYR A 23 -0.31 5.92 3.45
CA TYR A 23 -1.58 6.13 2.75
C TYR A 23 -1.78 7.63 2.55
N LEU A 24 -1.71 8.06 1.29
CA LEU A 24 -1.82 9.44 0.87
C LEU A 24 -3.22 9.66 0.31
N ILE A 25 -3.87 10.75 0.72
CA ILE A 25 -5.22 11.09 0.26
C ILE A 25 -5.20 12.54 -0.22
N ASP A 26 -5.46 12.74 -1.50
CA ASP A 26 -5.85 14.05 -2.03
C ASP A 26 -7.38 14.16 -2.00
N ARG A 27 -7.88 14.93 -1.02
CA ARG A 27 -9.32 15.12 -0.83
C ARG A 27 -9.95 16.01 -1.90
N ALA A 28 -9.17 16.84 -2.59
CA ALA A 28 -9.69 17.74 -3.61
C ALA A 28 -9.99 16.98 -4.91
N SER A 29 -9.06 16.11 -5.34
CA SER A 29 -9.28 15.25 -6.51
C SER A 29 -10.04 13.96 -6.19
N GLY A 30 -10.13 13.57 -4.92
CA GLY A 30 -10.69 12.28 -4.50
C GLY A 30 -9.74 11.10 -4.72
N THR A 31 -8.45 11.36 -4.94
CA THR A 31 -7.45 10.33 -5.21
C THR A 31 -6.84 9.82 -3.90
N ALA A 32 -6.60 8.51 -3.82
CA ALA A 32 -5.85 7.89 -2.75
C ALA A 32 -4.72 7.02 -3.31
N VAL A 33 -3.58 7.01 -2.62
CA VAL A 33 -2.40 6.24 -2.99
C VAL A 33 -1.90 5.49 -1.76
N SER A 34 -1.70 4.19 -1.90
CA SER A 34 -0.97 3.38 -0.91
C SER A 34 0.45 3.14 -1.40
N LEU A 35 1.45 3.53 -0.61
CA LEU A 35 2.86 3.27 -0.87
C LEU A 35 3.37 2.27 0.15
N THR A 36 3.66 1.05 -0.28
CA THR A 36 4.22 -0.02 0.57
C THR A 36 5.73 -0.10 0.39
N LEU A 37 6.46 -0.20 1.48
CA LEU A 37 7.91 -0.37 1.50
C LEU A 37 8.25 -1.83 1.78
N TRP A 38 9.23 -2.34 1.06
CA TRP A 38 9.69 -3.72 1.13
C TRP A 38 11.21 -3.76 1.36
N GLU A 39 11.69 -4.85 1.95
CA GLU A 39 13.11 -5.09 2.21
C GLU A 39 13.93 -5.13 0.93
N ASP A 40 13.42 -5.81 -0.09
CA ASP A 40 14.02 -5.90 -1.41
C ASP A 40 12.93 -6.16 -2.48
N GLU A 41 13.36 -6.14 -3.74
CA GLU A 41 12.50 -6.39 -4.89
C GLU A 41 11.90 -7.80 -4.89
N GLN A 42 12.63 -8.80 -4.39
CA GLN A 42 12.16 -10.19 -4.35
C GLN A 42 10.99 -10.35 -3.38
N ALA A 43 11.08 -9.78 -2.18
CA ALA A 43 10.02 -9.73 -1.21
C ALA A 43 8.78 -9.00 -1.74
N MET A 44 8.99 -7.84 -2.41
CA MET A 44 7.91 -7.11 -3.07
C MET A 44 7.20 -7.99 -4.11
N ARG A 45 7.94 -8.61 -5.03
CA ARG A 45 7.38 -9.48 -6.08
C ARG A 45 6.64 -10.69 -5.51
N ALA A 46 7.20 -11.33 -4.49
CA ALA A 46 6.56 -12.45 -3.81
C ALA A 46 5.24 -12.06 -3.12
N SER A 47 5.09 -10.79 -2.75
CA SER A 47 3.89 -10.26 -2.12
C SER A 47 2.78 -9.85 -3.10
N GLU A 48 3.07 -9.72 -4.41
CA GLU A 48 2.20 -9.04 -5.39
C GLU A 48 0.78 -9.58 -5.41
N ASP A 49 0.60 -10.90 -5.48
CA ASP A 49 -0.71 -11.55 -5.51
C ASP A 49 -1.52 -11.27 -4.24
N HIS A 50 -0.86 -11.28 -3.09
CA HIS A 50 -1.53 -11.01 -1.82
C HIS A 50 -1.88 -9.52 -1.71
N ALA A 51 -0.93 -8.64 -2.03
CA ALA A 51 -1.15 -7.20 -2.03
C ALA A 51 -2.22 -6.78 -3.04
N ALA A 52 -2.34 -7.46 -4.18
CA ALA A 52 -3.42 -7.26 -5.16
C ALA A 52 -4.79 -7.54 -4.55
N ARG A 53 -4.96 -8.68 -3.88
CA ARG A 53 -6.21 -9.01 -3.18
C ARG A 53 -6.57 -7.98 -2.11
N ILE A 54 -5.60 -7.54 -1.30
CA ILE A 54 -5.81 -6.50 -0.28
C ILE A 54 -6.32 -5.20 -0.93
N ARG A 55 -5.66 -4.75 -2.02
CA ARG A 55 -6.06 -3.54 -2.75
C ARG A 55 -7.46 -3.66 -3.33
N GLU A 56 -7.80 -4.79 -3.95
CA GLU A 56 -9.12 -5.04 -4.53
C GLU A 56 -10.22 -5.03 -3.47
N GLU A 57 -9.99 -5.71 -2.34
CA GLU A 57 -10.94 -5.71 -1.23
C GLU A 57 -11.13 -4.31 -0.65
N SER A 58 -10.03 -3.56 -0.47
CA SER A 58 -10.07 -2.20 0.07
C SER A 58 -10.85 -1.28 -0.88
N ALA A 59 -10.53 -1.32 -2.17
CA ALA A 59 -11.21 -0.52 -3.18
C ALA A 59 -12.71 -0.84 -3.23
N ARG A 60 -13.09 -2.13 -3.20
CA ARG A 60 -14.49 -2.56 -3.17
C ARG A 60 -15.22 -2.07 -1.91
N ARG A 61 -14.60 -2.14 -0.73
CA ARG A 61 -15.21 -1.69 0.54
C ARG A 61 -15.42 -0.18 0.57
N GLU A 62 -14.50 0.58 -0.02
CA GLU A 62 -14.53 2.03 -0.02
C GLU A 62 -15.23 2.63 -1.25
N GLY A 63 -15.71 1.80 -2.18
CA GLY A 63 -16.32 2.25 -3.43
C GLY A 63 -15.32 2.95 -4.37
N GLN A 64 -14.04 2.64 -4.23
CA GLN A 64 -12.96 3.17 -5.04
C GLN A 64 -12.67 2.27 -6.24
N GLN A 65 -11.96 2.82 -7.22
CA GLN A 65 -11.42 2.06 -8.35
C GLN A 65 -9.89 2.09 -8.29
N ILE A 66 -9.26 0.94 -8.51
CA ILE A 66 -7.81 0.87 -8.67
C ILE A 66 -7.47 1.39 -10.05
N VAL A 67 -6.71 2.49 -10.11
CA VAL A 67 -6.32 3.14 -11.36
C VAL A 67 -4.99 2.63 -11.90
N SER A 68 -4.00 2.38 -11.04
CA SER A 68 -2.71 1.82 -11.43
C SER A 68 -2.00 1.17 -10.24
N VAL A 69 -1.00 0.34 -10.55
CA VAL A 69 -0.01 -0.19 -9.61
C VAL A 69 1.36 -0.03 -10.28
N GLU A 70 2.30 0.58 -9.56
CA GLU A 70 3.63 0.88 -10.07
C GLU A 70 4.69 0.50 -9.03
N HIS A 71 5.89 0.18 -9.50
CA HIS A 71 7.01 -0.26 -8.68
C HIS A 71 8.18 0.71 -8.83
N PHE A 72 8.80 1.04 -7.69
CA PHE A 72 9.89 2.00 -7.61
C PHE A 72 10.95 1.53 -6.63
N GLU A 73 12.17 2.01 -6.82
CA GLU A 73 13.26 1.86 -5.86
C GLU A 73 13.36 3.11 -4.98
N VAL A 74 13.58 2.92 -3.68
CA VAL A 74 13.86 4.03 -2.76
C VAL A 74 15.32 4.44 -2.93
N GLY A 75 15.56 5.45 -3.77
CA GLY A 75 16.91 5.97 -4.00
C GLY A 75 17.53 6.67 -2.79
N PHE A 76 16.71 7.35 -1.97
CA PHE A 76 17.12 7.93 -0.70
C PHE A 76 15.91 8.07 0.24
N SER A 77 16.15 8.03 1.55
CA SER A 77 15.16 8.34 2.58
C SER A 77 15.83 9.13 3.69
N HIS A 78 15.13 10.15 4.19
CA HIS A 78 15.52 10.89 5.39
C HIS A 78 14.34 10.97 6.37
N LEU A 79 13.59 9.88 6.46
CA LEU A 79 12.50 9.75 7.42
C LEU A 79 13.12 9.51 8.80
N GLU A 80 12.89 10.46 9.71
CA GLU A 80 13.18 10.24 11.13
C GLU A 80 12.08 9.36 11.75
N PRO A 81 12.42 8.50 12.73
CA PRO A 81 11.47 7.60 13.39
C PRO A 81 10.28 8.30 14.06
#